data_AF-A0A7V9C4F6-F1
#
_entry.id   AF-A0A7V9C4F6-F1
#
_cell.length_a   1.000
_cell.length_b   1.000
_cell.length_c   1.000
_cell.angle_alpha   90.00
_cell.angle_beta   90.00
_cell.angle_gamma   90.00
#
_symmetry.space_group_name_H-M   'P 1'
#
loop_
_entity.id
_entity.type
_entity.pdbx_description
1 polymer ?
#
loop_
_entity_poly.entity_id
_entity_poly.type
_entity_poly.pdbx_seq_one_letter_code
_entity_poly.pdbx_strand_id
1 'polypeptide(L)'
;MNFIKIILAILGLIFGFMVVFWLLGIVYSLIWYVFWLGLLGAVGYGGYKLFKKAEAKTLGGGMPTGIGEAKDYDMSWEEYERKYLSK
;
A
#
# COMPACT_ATOMS: atom_id res chain seq x y z
N MET A 1 49.06 -12.96 -38.54
CA MET A 1 48.20 -13.78 -37.66
C MET A 1 47.32 -12.99 -36.68
N ASN A 2 47.35 -11.65 -36.61
CA ASN A 2 46.97 -11.00 -35.34
C ASN A 2 45.76 -10.04 -35.40
N PHE A 3 45.44 -9.36 -36.51
CA PHE A 3 44.39 -8.32 -36.47
C PHE A 3 42.97 -8.89 -36.35
N ILE A 4 42.61 -9.89 -37.16
CA ILE A 4 41.30 -10.55 -37.08
C ILE A 4 41.10 -11.23 -35.73
N LYS A 5 42.14 -11.86 -35.17
CA LYS A 5 42.07 -12.49 -33.84
C LYS A 5 41.87 -11.47 -32.73
N ILE A 6 42.52 -10.30 -32.83
CA ILE A 6 42.31 -9.18 -31.89
C ILE A 6 40.87 -8.67 -31.96
N ILE A 7 40.33 -8.46 -33.16
CA ILE A 7 38.93 -8.05 -33.33
C ILE A 7 37.99 -9.09 -32.73
N LEU A 8 38.21 -10.38 -32.99
CA LEU A 8 37.37 -11.45 -32.43
C LEU A 8 37.42 -11.48 -30.90
N ALA A 9 38.61 -11.25 -30.31
CA ALA A 9 38.79 -11.20 -28.86
C ALA A 9 38.06 -10.00 -28.25
N ILE A 10 38.15 -8.82 -28.87
CA ILE A 10 37.42 -7.61 -28.44
C ILE A 10 35.91 -7.84 -28.55
N LEU A 11 35.44 -8.43 -29.66
CA LEU A 11 34.03 -8.75 -29.85
C LEU A 11 33.52 -9.70 -28.76
N GLY A 12 34.26 -10.78 -28.50
CA GLY A 12 33.92 -11.74 -27.45
C GLY A 12 33.88 -11.10 -26.06
N LEU A 13 34.80 -10.17 -25.78
CA LEU A 13 34.81 -9.41 -24.54
C LEU A 13 33.59 -8.50 -24.42
N ILE A 14 33.22 -7.78 -25.49
CA ILE A 14 32.00 -6.96 -25.52
C ILE A 14 30.75 -7.81 -25.26
N PHE A 15 30.63 -8.94 -25.95
CA PHE A 15 29.51 -9.87 -25.72
C PHE A 15 29.50 -10.41 -24.29
N GLY A 16 30.66 -10.72 -23.72
CA GLY A 16 30.80 -11.13 -22.32
C GLY A 16 30.29 -10.06 -21.36
N PHE A 17 30.73 -8.81 -21.52
CA PHE A 17 30.23 -7.68 -20.73
C PHE A 17 28.73 -7.49 -20.90
N MET A 18 28.22 -7.59 -22.12
CA MET A 18 26.79 -7.42 -22.40
C MET A 18 25.94 -8.44 -21.64
N VAL A 19 26.36 -9.70 -21.58
CA VAL A 19 25.67 -10.74 -20.81
C VAL A 19 25.73 -10.45 -19.30
N VAL A 20 26.87 -10.03 -18.79
CA VAL A 20 27.02 -9.67 -17.37
C VAL A 20 26.11 -8.50 -17.00
N PHE A 21 26.11 -7.43 -17.81
CA PHE A 21 25.22 -6.28 -17.58
C PHE A 21 23.75 -6.65 -17.71
N TRP A 22 23.40 -7.56 -18.62
CA TRP A 22 22.04 -8.07 -18.74
C TRP A 22 21.59 -8.80 -17.48
N LEU A 23 22.43 -9.70 -16.93
CA LEU A 23 22.14 -10.40 -15.68
C LEU A 23 22.01 -9.45 -14.50
N LEU A 24 22.93 -8.48 -14.38
CA LEU A 24 22.87 -7.44 -13.35
C LEU A 24 21.60 -6.58 -13.50
N GLY A 25 21.18 -6.27 -14.73
CA GLY A 25 19.95 -5.54 -15.01
C GLY A 25 18.71 -6.29 -14.53
N ILE A 26 18.67 -7.62 -14.69
CA ILE A 26 17.58 -8.45 -14.16
C ILE A 26 17.54 -8.36 -12.64
N VAL A 27 18.68 -8.56 -11.97
CA VAL A 27 18.77 -8.48 -10.51
C VAL A 27 18.34 -7.10 -10.00
N TYR A 28 18.83 -6.04 -10.64
CA TYR A 28 18.48 -4.66 -10.30
C TYR A 28 16.98 -4.40 -10.46
N SER A 29 16.38 -4.83 -11.57
CA SER A 29 14.94 -4.63 -11.80
C SER A 29 14.09 -5.38 -10.77
N LEU A 30 14.46 -6.61 -10.40
CA LEU A 30 13.79 -7.34 -9.32
C LEU A 30 13.85 -6.59 -7.98
N ILE A 31 15.05 -6.15 -7.58
CA ILE A 31 15.22 -5.38 -6.33
C ILE A 31 14.37 -4.11 -6.36
N TRP A 32 14.32 -3.43 -7.51
CA TRP A 32 13.55 -2.22 -7.69
C TRP A 32 12.04 -2.45 -7.49
N TYR A 33 11.49 -3.51 -8.07
CA TYR A 33 10.08 -3.86 -7.87
C TYR A 33 9.79 -4.26 -6.42
N VAL A 34 10.68 -5.04 -5.79
CA VAL A 34 10.54 -5.40 -4.37
C VAL A 34 10.58 -4.16 -3.48
N PHE A 35 11.45 -3.20 -3.78
CA PHE A 35 11.51 -1.92 -3.07
C PHE A 35 10.19 -1.15 -3.16
N TRP A 36 9.61 -1.00 -4.36
CA TRP A 36 8.34 -0.31 -4.52
C TRP A 36 7.17 -1.03 -3.86
N LEU A 37 7.11 -2.36 -3.98
CA LEU A 37 6.09 -3.16 -3.29
C LEU A 37 6.22 -3.03 -1.77
N GLY A 38 7.44 -3.07 -1.25
CA GLY A 38 7.73 -2.85 0.16
C GLY A 38 7.35 -1.44 0.62
N LEU A 39 7.67 -0.42 -0.19
CA LEU A 39 7.33 0.97 0.11
C LEU A 39 5.81 1.18 0.12
N LEU A 40 5.10 0.71 -0.90
CA LEU A 40 3.64 0.78 -0.97
C LEU A 40 2.99 0.00 0.17
N GLY A 41 3.51 -1.18 0.52
CA GLY A 41 3.05 -1.96 1.67
C GLY A 41 3.27 -1.23 2.98
N ALA A 42 4.45 -0.64 3.19
CA ALA A 42 4.79 0.10 4.40
C ALA A 42 3.95 1.38 4.54
N VAL A 43 3.80 2.15 3.45
CA VAL A 43 2.99 3.37 3.42
C VAL A 43 1.50 3.02 3.60
N GLY A 44 1.00 2.00 2.92
CA GLY A 44 -0.40 1.56 3.03
C GLY A 44 -0.73 1.04 4.42
N TYR A 45 0.09 0.13 4.96
CA TYR A 45 -0.10 -0.41 6.31
C TYR A 45 0.11 0.67 7.39
N GLY A 46 1.16 1.47 7.27
CA GLY A 46 1.46 2.57 8.18
C GLY A 46 0.35 3.62 8.18
N GLY A 47 -0.09 4.03 6.99
CA GLY A 47 -1.21 4.94 6.78
C GLY A 47 -2.51 4.40 7.38
N TYR A 48 -2.86 3.14 7.10
CA TYR A 48 -4.05 2.50 7.67
C TYR A 48 -4.00 2.43 9.20
N LYS A 49 -2.86 2.03 9.77
CA LYS A 49 -2.69 1.90 11.23
C LYS A 49 -2.74 3.26 11.92
N LEU A 50 -2.11 4.28 11.35
CA LEU A 50 -2.16 5.64 11.87
C LEU A 50 -3.55 6.25 11.72
N PHE A 51 -4.22 6.01 10.59
CA PHE A 51 -5.58 6.45 10.35
C PHE A 51 -6.54 5.83 11.36
N LYS A 52 -6.50 4.50 11.57
CA LYS A 52 -7.31 3.84 12.61
C LYS A 52 -7.00 4.33 14.02
N LYS A 53 -5.73 4.61 14.31
CA LYS A 53 -5.33 5.13 15.63
C LYS A 53 -5.78 6.58 15.83
N ALA A 54 -5.76 7.38 14.76
CA ALA A 54 -6.29 8.73 14.75
C ALA A 54 -7.82 8.68 14.91
N GLU A 55 -8.50 7.86 14.11
CA GLU A 55 -9.94 7.59 14.18
C GLU A 55 -10.35 7.15 15.58
N ALA A 56 -9.69 6.18 16.21
CA ALA A 56 -10.01 5.77 17.58
C ALA A 56 -9.73 6.84 18.65
N LYS A 57 -8.85 7.81 18.34
CA LYS A 57 -8.49 8.91 19.24
C LYS A 57 -9.41 10.13 19.07
N THR A 58 -9.93 10.36 17.86
CA THR A 58 -10.85 11.46 17.54
C THR A 58 -12.31 11.04 17.65
N LEU A 59 -12.64 9.82 17.23
CA LEU A 59 -13.90 9.11 17.46
C LEU A 59 -13.72 8.22 18.69
N GLY A 60 -13.79 8.81 19.89
CA GLY A 60 -13.67 8.05 21.12
C GLY A 60 -14.75 6.97 21.21
N GLY A 61 -14.34 5.69 21.34
CA GLY A 61 -15.08 4.58 21.96
C GLY A 61 -16.53 4.29 21.54
N GLY A 62 -17.06 4.93 20.50
CA GLY A 62 -18.46 4.80 20.10
C GLY A 62 -18.68 5.48 18.76
N MET A 63 -18.63 4.71 17.68
CA MET A 63 -19.38 5.08 16.48
C MET A 63 -20.78 4.50 16.62
N PRO A 64 -21.80 5.31 16.29
CA PRO A 64 -22.17 5.37 14.89
C PRO A 64 -22.22 6.81 14.38
N THR A 65 -21.23 7.21 13.59
CA THR A 65 -21.35 8.37 12.70
C THR A 65 -21.96 7.88 11.37
N GLY A 66 -23.24 7.52 11.42
CA GLY A 66 -24.10 7.37 10.25
C GLY A 66 -25.22 8.39 10.36
N ILE A 67 -25.55 9.05 9.26
CA ILE A 67 -26.72 9.94 9.18
C ILE A 67 -27.96 9.07 9.46
N GLY A 68 -28.54 9.24 10.65
CA GLY A 68 -29.60 8.39 11.19
C GLY A 68 -29.17 7.80 12.52
N GLU A 69 -29.39 8.57 13.59
CA GLU A 69 -29.13 8.21 14.98
C GLU A 69 -29.61 6.78 15.30
N ALA A 70 -28.69 5.81 15.33
CA ALA A 70 -28.95 4.44 15.73
C ALA A 70 -29.17 4.29 17.26
N LYS A 71 -29.66 5.34 17.91
CA LYS A 71 -30.05 5.33 19.33
C LYS A 71 -31.54 5.09 19.53
N ASP A 72 -32.35 5.24 18.48
CA ASP A 72 -33.80 5.23 18.60
C ASP A 72 -34.44 3.93 18.07
N TYR A 73 -33.66 2.98 17.53
CA TYR A 73 -34.19 1.68 17.04
C TYR A 73 -34.62 0.71 18.15
N ASP A 74 -34.21 0.97 19.39
CA ASP A 74 -34.55 0.14 20.56
C ASP A 74 -35.53 0.84 21.51
N MET A 75 -36.08 2.00 21.12
CA MET A 75 -37.11 2.67 21.92
C MET A 75 -38.44 1.95 21.75
N SER A 76 -39.08 1.67 22.88
CA SER A 76 -40.48 1.25 22.88
C SER A 76 -41.37 2.38 22.35
N TRP A 77 -42.53 2.02 21.77
CA TRP A 77 -43.50 3.01 21.27
C TRP A 77 -43.88 4.05 22.34
N GLU A 78 -43.94 3.64 23.61
CA GLU A 78 -44.24 4.54 24.74
C GLU A 78 -43.13 5.57 25.00
N GLU A 79 -41.86 5.21 24.81
CA GLU A 79 -40.72 6.12 24.99
C GLU A 79 -40.63 7.14 23.85
N TYR A 80 -40.94 6.72 22.63
CA TYR A 80 -41.01 7.62 21.48
C TYR A 80 -42.12 8.66 21.65
N GLU A 81 -43.30 8.23 22.08
CA GLU A 81 -44.45 9.12 22.28
C GLU A 81 -44.17 10.16 23.37
N ARG A 82 -43.55 9.75 24.48
CA ARG A 82 -43.14 10.67 25.55
C ARG A 82 -42.10 11.69 25.10
N LYS A 83 -41.16 11.31 24.25
CA LYS A 83 -40.02 12.15 23.87
C LYS A 83 -40.36 13.13 22.75
N TYR A 84 -41.23 12.75 21.81
CA TYR A 84 -41.49 13.51 20.59
C TYR A 84 -42.94 13.94 20.37
N LEU A 85 -43.91 13.29 21.02
CA LEU A 85 -45.34 13.53 20.80
C LEU A 85 -46.06 14.14 22.01
N SER A 86 -45.41 14.27 23.17
CA SER A 86 -46.01 14.96 24.31
C SER A 86 -46.11 16.46 24.03
N LYS A 87 -47.32 16.95 23.75
CA LYS A 87 -47.67 18.36 23.69
C LYS A 87 -48.60 18.72 24.84
#